data_AF-A0A800ERN6-F1
#
_entry.id   AF-A0A800ERN6-F1
#
_cell.length_a   1.000
_cell.length_b   1.000
_cell.length_c   1.000
_cell.angle_alpha   90.00
_cell.angle_beta   90.00
_cell.angle_gamma   90.00
#
_symmetry.space_group_name_H-M   'P 1'
#
loop_
_entity.id
_entity.type
_entity.pdbx_description
1 polymer ?
#
loop_
_entity_poly.entity_id
_entity_poly.type
_entity_poly.pdbx_seq_one_letter_code
_entity_poly.pdbx_strand_id
1 'polypeptide(L)'
;MFSQFTLQDLGSLGEFVGALAVVISLVYLAQQMRQNTTSVRAASFNSMTENSLRLLEYAIRDGDFAGFLHRAESNPSTLSPNEMVRWNAYMTAVYRHFGNLVYQYRVGALDRQMWQSYRDTLKQHLSTPSWRAWFEENRAMFSSSLVDLVDRIASELEAEERT
;
A
#
# COMPACT_ATOMS: atom_id res chain seq x y z
N MET A 1 -14.96 -4.68 -69.78
CA MET A 1 -15.01 -5.94 -69.02
C MET A 1 -15.17 -5.57 -67.56
N PHE A 2 -16.41 -5.48 -67.08
CA PHE A 2 -16.68 -5.18 -65.67
C PHE A 2 -16.63 -6.48 -64.89
N SER A 3 -15.69 -6.59 -63.96
CA SER A 3 -15.62 -7.74 -63.06
C SER A 3 -16.90 -7.76 -62.21
N GLN A 4 -17.75 -8.78 -62.37
CA GLN A 4 -18.93 -8.95 -61.53
C GLN A 4 -18.44 -9.49 -60.19
N PHE A 5 -18.44 -8.64 -59.15
CA PHE A 5 -18.19 -9.09 -57.79
C PHE A 5 -19.24 -10.14 -57.40
N THR A 6 -18.79 -11.30 -56.98
CA THR A 6 -19.69 -12.36 -56.49
C THR A 6 -20.07 -12.06 -55.03
N LEU A 7 -21.18 -12.64 -54.56
CA LEU A 7 -21.60 -12.55 -53.16
C LEU A 7 -20.51 -13.09 -52.22
N GLN A 8 -19.73 -14.07 -52.70
CA GLN A 8 -18.60 -14.65 -51.99
C GLN A 8 -17.44 -13.67 -51.84
N ASP A 9 -17.12 -12.90 -52.89
CA ASP A 9 -16.07 -11.86 -52.82
C ASP A 9 -16.42 -10.76 -51.80
N LEU A 10 -17.69 -10.37 -51.74
CA LEU A 10 -18.19 -9.41 -50.74
C LEU A 10 -18.15 -9.99 -49.31
N GLY A 11 -18.47 -11.28 -49.15
CA GLY A 11 -18.36 -11.99 -47.88
C GLY A 11 -16.92 -12.03 -47.37
N SER A 12 -15.96 -12.44 -48.22
CA SER A 12 -14.54 -12.47 -47.86
C SER A 12 -13.97 -11.08 -47.56
N LEU A 13 -14.41 -10.03 -48.25
CA LEU A 13 -14.04 -8.66 -47.92
C LEU A 13 -14.59 -8.23 -46.55
N GLY A 14 -15.86 -8.57 -46.25
CA GLY A 14 -16.48 -8.31 -44.95
C GLY A 14 -15.76 -9.02 -43.81
N GLU A 15 -15.38 -10.28 -44.01
CA GLU A 15 -14.56 -11.05 -43.05
C GLU A 15 -13.19 -10.42 -42.83
N PHE A 16 -12.51 -9.99 -43.90
CA PHE A 16 -11.21 -9.33 -43.80
C PHE A 16 -11.29 -8.01 -43.02
N VAL A 17 -12.26 -7.15 -43.36
CA VAL A 17 -12.48 -5.88 -42.66
C VAL A 17 -12.88 -6.12 -41.21
N GLY A 18 -13.75 -7.10 -40.94
CA GLY A 18 -14.14 -7.49 -39.60
C GLY A 18 -12.96 -7.96 -38.77
N ALA A 19 -12.11 -8.84 -39.32
CA ALA A 19 -10.90 -9.31 -38.66
C ALA A 19 -9.94 -8.14 -38.34
N LEU A 20 -9.75 -7.21 -39.28
CA LEU A 20 -8.92 -6.03 -39.06
C LEU A 20 -9.49 -5.11 -37.96
N ALA A 21 -10.81 -4.89 -37.94
CA ALA A 21 -11.47 -4.12 -36.89
C ALA A 21 -11.30 -4.76 -35.51
N VAL A 22 -11.37 -6.10 -35.41
CA VAL A 22 -11.09 -6.83 -34.17
C VAL A 22 -9.65 -6.63 -33.72
N VAL A 23 -8.67 -6.75 -34.61
CA VAL A 23 -7.25 -6.53 -34.29
C VAL A 23 -7.02 -5.11 -33.77
N ILE A 24 -7.55 -4.09 -34.46
CA ILE A 24 -7.46 -2.69 -34.04
C ILE A 24 -8.10 -2.50 -32.65
N SER A 25 -9.26 -3.11 -32.42
CA SER A 25 -9.95 -3.03 -31.12
C SER A 25 -9.15 -3.66 -29.99
N LEU A 26 -8.48 -4.79 -30.23
CA LEU A 26 -7.62 -5.43 -29.25
C LEU A 26 -6.37 -4.58 -28.93
N VAL A 27 -5.77 -3.95 -29.93
CA VAL A 27 -4.64 -3.03 -29.72
C VAL A 27 -5.07 -1.83 -28.87
N TYR A 28 -6.22 -1.24 -29.19
CA TYR A 28 -6.78 -0.14 -28.40
C TYR A 28 -7.06 -0.57 -26.95
N LEU A 29 -7.70 -1.72 -26.74
CA LEU A 29 -7.98 -2.25 -25.40
C LEU A 29 -6.69 -2.50 -24.61
N ALA A 30 -5.66 -3.07 -25.24
CA ALA A 30 -4.37 -3.29 -24.60
C ALA A 30 -3.72 -1.97 -24.16
N GLN A 31 -3.79 -0.92 -24.98
CA GLN A 31 -3.32 0.41 -24.63
C GLN A 31 -4.15 1.03 -23.49
N GLN A 32 -5.48 0.90 -23.56
CA GLN A 32 -6.41 1.39 -22.54
C GLN A 32 -6.15 0.74 -21.19
N MET A 33 -5.92 -0.58 -21.14
CA MET A 33 -5.58 -1.30 -19.91
C MET A 33 -4.27 -0.81 -19.30
N ARG A 34 -3.24 -0.53 -20.12
CA ARG A 34 -1.96 0.02 -19.64
C ARG A 34 -2.14 1.40 -19.01
N GLN A 35 -2.90 2.28 -19.67
CA GLN A 35 -3.22 3.61 -19.13
C GLN A 35 -3.99 3.53 -17.83
N ASN A 36 -5.03 2.68 -17.78
CA ASN A 36 -5.81 2.45 -16.58
C ASN A 36 -4.94 1.94 -15.41
N THR A 37 -4.03 1.00 -15.67
CA THR A 37 -3.09 0.48 -14.66
C THR A 37 -2.22 1.59 -14.07
N THR A 38 -1.68 2.47 -14.92
CA THR A 38 -0.89 3.62 -14.45
C THR A 38 -1.72 4.57 -13.60
N SER A 39 -2.95 4.89 -14.02
CA SER A 39 -3.84 5.76 -13.27
C SER A 39 -4.23 5.18 -11.91
N VAL A 40 -4.51 3.88 -11.83
CA VAL A 40 -4.82 3.20 -10.57
C VAL A 40 -3.64 3.27 -9.60
N ARG A 41 -2.41 3.00 -10.07
CA ARG A 41 -1.20 3.12 -9.24
C ARG A 41 -0.99 4.54 -8.69
N ALA A 42 -1.16 5.55 -9.53
CA ALA A 42 -1.05 6.95 -9.10
C ALA A 42 -2.11 7.32 -8.05
N ALA A 43 -3.35 6.88 -8.25
CA ALA A 43 -4.42 7.10 -7.29
C ALA A 43 -4.17 6.39 -5.95
N SER A 44 -3.69 5.14 -5.98
CA SER A 44 -3.28 4.40 -4.79
C SER A 44 -2.17 5.12 -4.04
N PHE A 45 -1.15 5.61 -4.75
CA PHE A 45 -0.05 6.36 -4.16
C PHE A 45 -0.53 7.65 -3.46
N ASN A 46 -1.36 8.44 -4.12
CA ASN A 46 -1.92 9.66 -3.53
C ASN A 46 -2.74 9.34 -2.28
N SER A 47 -3.61 8.33 -2.35
CA SER A 47 -4.44 7.90 -1.22
C SER A 47 -3.61 7.46 -0.01
N MET A 48 -2.51 6.73 -0.25
CA MET A 48 -1.58 6.33 0.80
C MET A 48 -0.88 7.52 1.44
N THR A 49 -0.36 8.43 0.61
CA THR A 49 0.30 9.66 1.07
C THR A 49 -0.62 10.48 1.96
N GLU A 50 -1.87 10.71 1.52
CA GLU A 50 -2.86 11.40 2.33
C GLU A 50 -3.16 10.67 3.64
N ASN A 51 -3.22 9.33 3.62
CA ASN A 51 -3.47 8.57 4.84
C ASN A 51 -2.31 8.68 5.84
N SER A 52 -1.07 8.69 5.36
CA SER A 52 0.10 8.97 6.21
C SER A 52 0.05 10.39 6.78
N LEU A 53 -0.29 11.39 5.96
CA LEU A 53 -0.41 12.77 6.43
C LEU A 53 -1.50 12.93 7.49
N ARG A 54 -2.67 12.29 7.33
CA ARG A 54 -3.74 12.31 8.33
C ARG A 54 -3.33 11.70 9.67
N LEU A 55 -2.52 10.63 9.66
CA LEU A 55 -1.99 10.03 10.89
C LEU A 55 -1.03 10.98 11.63
N LEU A 56 -0.26 11.77 10.88
CA LEU A 56 0.72 12.72 11.42
C LEU A 56 0.11 14.08 11.74
N GLU A 57 -1.06 14.41 11.19
CA GLU A 57 -1.68 15.74 11.26
C GLU A 57 -1.83 16.25 12.70
N TYR A 58 -2.27 15.39 13.62
CA TYR A 58 -2.41 15.76 15.02
C TYR A 58 -1.06 16.11 15.68
N ALA A 59 -0.01 15.33 15.39
CA ALA A 59 1.33 15.60 15.93
C ALA A 59 1.95 16.87 15.33
N ILE A 60 1.61 17.20 14.07
CA ILE A 60 2.10 18.41 13.41
C ILE A 60 1.42 19.67 13.97
N ARG A 61 0.12 19.59 14.28
CA ARG A 61 -0.70 20.76 14.65
C ARG A 61 -0.81 21.01 16.14
N ASP A 62 -0.65 20.00 16.97
CA ASP A 62 -0.86 20.07 18.41
C ASP A 62 0.41 19.64 19.16
N GLY A 63 1.08 20.62 19.77
CA GLY A 63 2.31 20.40 20.53
C GLY A 63 2.11 19.56 21.79
N ASP A 64 0.93 19.62 22.42
CA ASP A 64 0.61 18.80 23.59
C ASP A 64 0.44 17.33 23.16
N PHE A 65 -0.18 17.11 22.01
CA PHE A 65 -0.29 15.77 21.42
C PHE A 65 1.07 15.22 20.98
N ALA A 66 1.93 16.05 20.37
CA ALA A 66 3.30 15.67 20.04
C ALA A 66 4.10 15.29 21.29
N GLY A 67 3.98 16.07 22.36
CA GLY A 67 4.58 15.76 23.66
C GLY A 67 4.04 14.48 24.28
N PHE A 68 2.73 14.23 24.17
CA PHE A 68 2.11 12.96 24.57
C PHE A 68 2.68 11.78 23.78
N LEU A 69 2.74 11.85 22.45
CA LEU A 69 3.26 10.78 21.61
C LEU A 69 4.71 10.46 21.94
N HIS A 70 5.56 11.50 22.11
CA HIS A 70 6.95 11.30 22.47
C HIS A 70 7.11 10.57 23.82
N ARG A 71 6.31 10.94 24.82
CA ARG A 71 6.29 10.22 26.12
C ARG A 71 5.77 8.80 25.97
N ALA A 72 4.68 8.61 25.25
CA ALA A 72 4.08 7.30 25.00
C ALA A 72 5.07 6.35 24.33
N GLU A 73 5.80 6.84 23.33
CA GLU A 73 6.81 6.07 22.62
C GLU A 73 8.02 5.75 23.50
N SER A 74 8.49 6.71 24.30
CA SER A 74 9.67 6.54 25.15
C SER A 74 9.41 5.64 26.35
N ASN A 75 8.25 5.78 26.99
CA ASN A 75 7.87 4.98 28.16
C ASN A 75 6.33 4.90 28.32
N PRO A 76 5.67 3.92 27.68
CA PRO A 76 4.22 3.75 27.79
C PRO A 76 3.71 3.52 29.22
N SER A 77 4.56 3.04 30.15
CA SER A 77 4.13 2.74 31.52
C SER A 77 3.78 3.97 32.35
N THR A 78 4.19 5.17 31.90
CA THR A 78 3.88 6.43 32.58
C THR A 78 2.54 7.03 32.16
N LEU A 79 1.88 6.43 31.17
CA LEU A 79 0.62 6.94 30.65
C LEU A 79 -0.52 6.75 31.65
N SER A 80 -1.32 7.79 31.84
CA SER A 80 -2.60 7.66 32.53
C SER A 80 -3.55 6.70 31.77
N PRO A 81 -4.62 6.18 32.41
CA PRO A 81 -5.57 5.31 31.73
C PRO A 81 -6.18 5.93 30.46
N ASN A 82 -6.46 7.24 30.47
CA ASN A 82 -7.00 7.96 29.32
C ASN A 82 -5.97 8.11 28.19
N GLU A 83 -4.71 8.35 28.54
CA GLU A 83 -3.60 8.41 27.59
C GLU A 83 -3.31 7.03 26.97
N MET A 84 -3.45 5.95 27.74
CA MET A 84 -3.30 4.59 27.24
C MET A 84 -4.35 4.26 26.16
N VAL A 85 -5.59 4.73 26.33
CA VAL A 85 -6.63 4.61 25.28
C VAL A 85 -6.19 5.33 23.99
N ARG A 86 -5.63 6.54 24.12
CA ARG A 86 -5.13 7.31 22.95
C ARG A 86 -3.94 6.61 22.29
N TRP A 87 -3.03 6.06 23.07
CA TRP A 87 -1.88 5.31 22.58
C TRP A 87 -2.30 4.06 21.81
N ASN A 88 -3.19 3.26 22.39
CA ASN A 88 -3.75 2.07 21.75
C ASN A 88 -4.47 2.41 20.44
N ALA A 89 -5.26 3.49 20.42
CA ALA A 89 -5.95 3.95 19.22
C ALA A 89 -4.96 4.38 18.12
N TYR A 90 -3.93 5.15 18.49
CA TYR A 90 -2.87 5.57 17.57
C TYR A 90 -2.13 4.38 16.98
N MET A 91 -1.62 3.48 17.83
CA MET A 91 -0.89 2.28 17.40
C MET A 91 -1.72 1.36 16.52
N THR A 92 -3.00 1.17 16.85
CA THR A 92 -3.94 0.42 16.00
C THR A 92 -4.07 1.06 14.62
N ALA A 93 -4.22 2.39 14.55
CA ALA A 93 -4.35 3.10 13.29
C ALA A 93 -3.08 3.00 12.45
N VAL A 94 -1.91 3.13 13.07
CA VAL A 94 -0.61 3.02 12.39
C VAL A 94 -0.37 1.60 11.85
N TYR A 95 -0.58 0.57 12.66
CA TYR A 95 -0.38 -0.80 12.18
C TYR A 95 -1.41 -1.18 11.10
N ARG A 96 -2.66 -0.70 11.18
CA ARG A 96 -3.62 -0.84 10.06
C ARG A 96 -3.15 -0.15 8.80
N HIS A 97 -2.52 1.02 8.91
CA HIS A 97 -1.93 1.71 7.77
C HIS A 97 -0.83 0.87 7.11
N PHE A 98 0.11 0.33 7.88
CA PHE A 98 1.13 -0.58 7.35
C PHE A 98 0.55 -1.88 6.78
N GLY A 99 -0.47 -2.45 7.41
CA GLY A 99 -1.19 -3.61 6.89
C GLY A 99 -1.82 -3.34 5.51
N ASN A 100 -2.41 -2.16 5.34
CA ASN A 100 -2.91 -1.72 4.03
C ASN A 100 -1.77 -1.55 3.01
N LEU A 101 -0.63 -0.95 3.40
CA LEU A 101 0.51 -0.80 2.50
C LEU A 101 1.06 -2.15 2.01
N VAL A 102 1.18 -3.14 2.90
CA VAL A 102 1.57 -4.51 2.54
C VAL A 102 0.62 -5.10 1.50
N TYR A 103 -0.70 -4.97 1.75
CA TYR A 103 -1.72 -5.49 0.85
C TYR A 103 -1.61 -4.85 -0.54
N GLN A 104 -1.49 -3.53 -0.60
CA GLN A 104 -1.43 -2.78 -1.85
C GLN A 104 -0.15 -3.07 -2.66
N TYR A 105 0.98 -3.31 -1.98
CA TYR A 105 2.18 -3.80 -2.64
C TYR A 105 1.97 -5.20 -3.24
N ARG A 106 1.33 -6.12 -2.50
CA ARG A 106 1.08 -7.49 -2.98
C ARG A 106 0.19 -7.55 -4.21
N VAL A 107 -0.78 -6.63 -4.35
CA VAL A 107 -1.64 -6.55 -5.54
C VAL A 107 -1.05 -5.70 -6.67
N GLY A 108 0.18 -5.20 -6.53
CA GLY A 108 0.89 -4.44 -7.57
C GLY A 108 0.40 -3.00 -7.76
N ALA A 109 -0.36 -2.48 -6.80
CA ALA A 109 -0.81 -1.08 -6.77
C ALA A 109 0.29 -0.15 -6.27
N LEU A 110 1.18 -0.65 -5.42
CA LEU A 110 2.38 0.06 -4.96
C LEU A 110 3.61 -0.45 -5.69
N ASP A 111 4.46 0.45 -6.20
CA ASP A 111 5.74 0.05 -6.78
C ASP A 111 6.76 -0.35 -5.71
N ARG A 112 7.86 -0.97 -6.16
CA ARG A 112 8.91 -1.49 -5.28
C ARG A 112 9.64 -0.37 -4.53
N GLN A 113 9.94 0.75 -5.16
CA GLN A 113 10.70 1.83 -4.53
C GLN A 113 9.91 2.42 -3.38
N MET A 114 8.64 2.71 -3.63
CA MET A 114 7.71 3.24 -2.63
C MET A 114 7.50 2.25 -1.49
N TRP A 115 7.31 0.97 -1.83
CA TRP A 115 7.21 -0.08 -0.82
C TRP A 115 8.42 -0.13 0.11
N GLN A 116 9.64 -0.05 -0.43
CA GLN A 116 10.85 -0.05 0.40
C GLN A 116 10.87 1.15 1.35
N SER A 117 10.52 2.35 0.88
CA SER A 117 10.45 3.52 1.74
C SER A 117 9.50 3.31 2.94
N TYR A 118 8.31 2.78 2.72
CA TYR A 118 7.36 2.52 3.81
C TYR A 118 7.83 1.40 4.74
N ARG A 119 8.42 0.35 4.19
CA ARG A 119 9.00 -0.73 4.99
C ARG A 119 10.14 -0.22 5.88
N ASP A 120 11.01 0.62 5.34
CA ASP A 120 12.13 1.21 6.08
C ASP A 120 11.62 2.15 7.19
N THR A 121 10.55 2.92 6.92
CA THR A 121 9.85 3.67 7.96
C THR A 121 9.33 2.76 9.07
N LEU A 122 8.69 1.62 8.75
CA LEU A 122 8.25 0.67 9.77
C LEU A 122 9.44 0.08 10.55
N LYS A 123 10.54 -0.25 9.86
CA LYS A 123 11.77 -0.74 10.50
C LYS A 123 12.34 0.28 11.49
N GLN A 124 12.36 1.55 11.13
CA GLN A 124 12.77 2.61 12.05
C GLN A 124 11.89 2.63 13.30
N HIS A 125 10.57 2.56 13.17
CA HIS A 125 9.68 2.52 14.33
C HIS A 125 9.86 1.25 15.17
N LEU A 126 10.05 0.09 14.53
CA LEU A 126 10.31 -1.19 15.20
C LEU A 126 11.68 -1.26 15.88
N SER A 127 12.58 -0.30 15.63
CA SER A 127 13.79 -0.15 16.46
C SER A 127 13.46 0.35 17.87
N THR A 128 12.29 0.98 18.06
CA THR A 128 11.78 1.40 19.36
C THR A 128 11.13 0.24 20.11
N PRO A 129 11.56 -0.11 21.34
CA PRO A 129 11.02 -1.25 22.09
C PRO A 129 9.51 -1.20 22.35
N SER A 130 8.95 -0.01 22.60
CA SER A 130 7.50 0.18 22.85
C SER A 130 6.63 -0.21 21.65
N TRP A 131 7.11 0.02 20.44
CA TRP A 131 6.43 -0.37 19.21
C TRP A 131 6.36 -1.88 19.02
N ARG A 132 7.47 -2.57 19.29
CA ARG A 132 7.54 -4.04 19.25
C ARG A 132 6.66 -4.66 20.31
N ALA A 133 6.79 -4.21 21.56
CA ALA A 133 6.01 -4.73 22.69
C ALA A 133 4.50 -4.58 22.44
N TRP A 134 4.08 -3.38 22.02
CA TRP A 134 2.68 -3.14 21.70
C TRP A 134 2.17 -4.06 20.58
N PHE A 135 2.96 -4.24 19.51
CA PHE A 135 2.55 -5.13 18.41
C PHE A 135 2.40 -6.56 18.88
N GLU A 136 3.36 -7.09 19.64
CA GLU A 136 3.32 -8.47 20.12
C GLU A 136 2.09 -8.75 20.99
N GLU A 137 1.73 -7.83 21.88
CA GLU A 137 0.51 -7.94 22.70
C GLU A 137 -0.78 -7.93 21.86
N ASN A 138 -0.75 -7.29 20.69
CA ASN A 138 -1.92 -6.99 19.88
C ASN A 138 -1.94 -7.72 18.52
N ARG A 139 -0.95 -8.56 18.22
CA ARG A 139 -0.70 -9.14 16.89
C ARG A 139 -1.89 -9.93 16.32
N ALA A 140 -2.69 -10.53 17.21
CA ALA A 140 -3.88 -11.30 16.85
C ALA A 140 -4.97 -10.48 16.12
N MET A 141 -4.95 -9.15 16.23
CA MET A 141 -5.91 -8.27 15.56
C MET A 141 -5.55 -7.94 14.11
N PHE A 142 -4.36 -8.32 13.66
CA PHE A 142 -3.82 -7.95 12.35
C PHE A 142 -3.77 -9.11 11.38
N SER A 143 -3.66 -8.79 10.08
CA SER A 143 -3.55 -9.81 9.04
C SER A 143 -2.22 -10.55 9.12
N SER A 144 -2.22 -11.82 8.72
CA SER A 144 -0.98 -12.63 8.66
C SER A 144 0.12 -11.96 7.83
N SER A 145 -0.23 -11.27 6.75
CA SER A 145 0.76 -10.56 5.94
C SER A 145 1.45 -9.39 6.66
N LEU A 146 0.76 -8.72 7.59
CA LEU A 146 1.41 -7.69 8.40
C LEU A 146 2.29 -8.34 9.47
N VAL A 147 1.81 -9.40 10.10
CA VAL A 147 2.56 -10.18 11.08
C VAL A 147 3.87 -10.69 10.47
N ASP A 148 3.80 -11.32 9.29
CA ASP A 148 4.97 -11.81 8.56
C ASP A 148 5.97 -10.69 8.22
N LEU A 149 5.49 -9.47 7.94
CA LEU A 149 6.37 -8.32 7.69
C LEU A 149 7.10 -7.92 8.96
N VAL A 150 6.38 -7.75 10.07
CA VAL A 150 6.94 -7.32 11.35
C VAL A 150 7.96 -8.36 11.84
N ASP A 151 7.64 -9.65 11.77
CA ASP A 151 8.55 -10.74 12.16
C ASP A 151 9.85 -10.72 11.33
N ARG A 152 9.76 -10.46 10.01
CA ARG A 152 10.94 -10.32 9.16
C ARG A 152 11.80 -9.13 9.55
N ILE A 153 11.17 -7.96 9.74
CA ILE A 153 11.89 -6.75 10.12
C ILE A 153 12.56 -6.91 11.49
N ALA A 154 11.87 -7.52 12.45
CA ALA A 154 12.42 -7.83 13.76
C ALA A 154 13.67 -8.72 13.65
N SER A 155 13.59 -9.79 12.84
CA SER A 155 14.72 -10.69 12.58
C SER A 155 15.93 -9.97 11.96
N GLU A 156 15.68 -9.00 11.07
CA GLU A 156 16.74 -8.18 10.47
C GLU A 156 17.41 -7.26 11.49
N LEU A 157 16.62 -6.59 12.34
CA LEU A 157 17.15 -5.71 13.39
C LEU A 157 18.03 -6.51 14.37
N GLU A 158 17.61 -7.71 14.78
CA GLU A 158 18.41 -8.59 15.63
C GLU A 158 19.74 -9.02 14.95
N ALA A 159 19.75 -9.19 13.64
CA ALA A 159 20.96 -9.52 12.90
C ALA A 159 21.93 -8.33 12.83
N GLU A 160 21.39 -7.11 12.66
CA GLU A 160 22.16 -5.86 12.64
C GLU A 160 22.79 -5.55 13.99
N GLU A 161 22.09 -5.79 15.10
CA GLU A 161 22.61 -5.61 16.47
C GLU A 161 23.76 -6.58 16.81
N ARG A 162 23.87 -7.72 16.10
CA ARG A 162 24.91 -8.75 16.32
C ARG A 162 26.18 -8.53 15.49
N THR A 163 26.19 -7.56 14.57
CA THR A 163 27.31 -7.29 13.65
C THR A 163 28.13 -6.10 14.13
#